data_AF-F2I8A5-F1
#
_entry.id   AF-F2I8A5-F1
#
_cell.length_a   1.000
_cell.length_b   1.000
_cell.length_c   1.000
_cell.angle_alpha   90.00
_cell.angle_beta   90.00
_cell.angle_gamma   90.00
#
_symmetry.space_group_name_H-M   'P 1'
#
loop_
_entity.id
_entity.type
_entity.pdbx_description
1 polymer ?
#
loop_
_entity_poly.entity_id
_entity_poly.type
_entity_poly.pdbx_seq_one_letter_code
_entity_poly.pdbx_strand_id
1 'polypeptide(L)'
;MTKDNNKEKLIQASDMLLRERSITSITTKEITQAAGVSVGVFYNYFTSKEDIFIDLIKNFFNYSLTQLEKLKTDITGNNLRSELKFKEFLISGMDKNWENRFLNSDILILSRKDEVFQALMMDFNHRMEDVIVNILLAIHPENQDKLPVVKAKLIMNLIQNSYPVFSTFEGEEEQEAYLEQVVKIIFDLSFNE
;
A
#
# COMPACT_ATOMS: atom_id res chain seq x y z
N MET A 1 -34.05 3.58 -4.95
CA MET A 1 -32.74 3.14 -4.43
C MET A 1 -31.81 3.00 -5.64
N THR A 2 -30.89 3.94 -5.80
CA THR A 2 -30.12 4.16 -7.04
C THR A 2 -29.04 3.10 -7.24
N LYS A 3 -28.79 2.74 -8.50
CA LYS A 3 -27.79 1.74 -8.92
C LYS A 3 -26.40 1.96 -8.31
N ASP A 4 -25.99 3.20 -8.04
CA ASP A 4 -24.63 3.48 -7.57
C ASP A 4 -24.38 2.97 -6.13
N ASN A 5 -25.42 2.95 -5.29
CA ASN A 5 -25.33 2.46 -3.91
C ASN A 5 -24.99 0.95 -3.86
N ASN A 6 -25.50 0.15 -4.79
CA ASN A 6 -25.25 -1.29 -4.78
C ASN A 6 -23.82 -1.64 -5.20
N LYS A 7 -23.21 -0.88 -6.13
CA LYS A 7 -21.79 -1.06 -6.47
C LYS A 7 -20.91 -0.77 -5.25
N GLU A 8 -21.17 0.33 -4.55
CA GLU A 8 -20.45 0.69 -3.33
C GLU A 8 -20.60 -0.34 -2.21
N LYS A 9 -21.82 -0.85 -1.98
CA LYS A 9 -22.06 -1.93 -1.00
C LYS A 9 -21.24 -3.18 -1.30
N LEU A 10 -21.17 -3.58 -2.57
CA LEU A 10 -20.35 -4.71 -2.99
C LEU A 10 -18.87 -4.44 -2.69
N ILE A 11 -18.35 -3.27 -3.07
CA ILE A 11 -16.97 -2.85 -2.81
C ILE A 11 -16.65 -2.87 -1.31
N GLN A 12 -17.52 -2.29 -0.47
CA GLN A 12 -17.35 -2.24 0.98
C GLN A 12 -17.38 -3.65 1.61
N ALA A 13 -18.31 -4.50 1.16
CA ALA A 13 -18.37 -5.89 1.62
C ALA A 13 -17.11 -6.68 1.23
N SER A 14 -16.60 -6.47 0.02
CA SER A 14 -15.34 -7.08 -0.42
C SER A 14 -14.15 -6.57 0.38
N ASP A 15 -14.02 -5.26 0.62
CA ASP A 15 -12.95 -4.68 1.45
C ASP A 15 -12.96 -5.28 2.87
N MET A 16 -14.14 -5.36 3.49
CA MET A 16 -14.30 -5.96 4.82
C MET A 16 -13.83 -7.42 4.85
N LEU A 17 -14.27 -8.23 3.88
CA LEU A 17 -13.90 -9.65 3.82
C LEU A 17 -12.39 -9.87 3.59
N LEU A 18 -11.74 -8.97 2.84
CA LEU A 18 -10.31 -9.05 2.53
C LEU A 18 -9.40 -8.69 3.72
N ARG A 19 -9.88 -7.88 4.67
CA ARG A 19 -9.12 -7.60 5.90
C ARG A 19 -8.87 -8.85 6.74
N GLU A 20 -9.80 -9.80 6.70
CA GLU A 20 -9.76 -11.00 7.54
C GLU A 20 -9.24 -12.24 6.80
N ARG A 21 -9.56 -12.35 5.50
CA ARG A 21 -9.39 -13.60 4.75
C ARG A 21 -8.67 -13.38 3.43
N SER A 22 -8.02 -14.44 2.94
CA SER A 22 -7.38 -14.37 1.63
C SER A 22 -8.39 -14.25 0.50
N ILE A 23 -8.05 -13.48 -0.52
CA ILE A 23 -8.81 -13.28 -1.76
C ILE A 23 -9.24 -14.59 -2.44
N THR A 24 -8.41 -15.62 -2.34
CA THR A 24 -8.66 -16.95 -2.90
C THR A 24 -9.79 -17.68 -2.16
N SER A 25 -9.97 -17.40 -0.87
CA SER A 25 -10.98 -18.02 -0.01
C SER A 25 -12.36 -17.33 -0.07
N ILE A 26 -12.43 -16.11 -0.60
CA ILE A 26 -13.67 -15.33 -0.68
C ILE A 26 -14.47 -15.72 -1.94
N THR A 27 -15.78 -15.91 -1.82
CA THR A 27 -16.68 -16.22 -2.93
C THR A 27 -17.63 -15.07 -3.26
N THR A 28 -18.13 -15.02 -4.50
CA THR A 28 -19.17 -14.05 -4.92
C THR A 28 -20.43 -14.14 -4.05
N LYS A 29 -20.78 -15.34 -3.59
CA LYS A 29 -21.94 -15.55 -2.70
C LYS A 29 -21.74 -14.87 -1.34
N GLU A 30 -20.54 -14.96 -0.76
CA GLU A 30 -20.23 -14.30 0.51
C GLU A 30 -20.21 -12.78 0.36
N ILE A 31 -19.62 -12.26 -0.74
CA ILE A 31 -19.60 -10.82 -1.02
C ILE A 31 -21.04 -10.29 -1.11
N THR A 32 -21.89 -10.96 -1.88
CA THR A 32 -23.29 -10.54 -2.08
C THR A 32 -24.12 -10.65 -0.81
N GLN A 33 -23.90 -11.70 -0.01
CA GLN A 33 -24.53 -11.86 1.30
C GLN A 33 -24.11 -10.74 2.26
N ALA A 34 -22.81 -10.42 2.35
CA ALA A 34 -22.31 -9.35 3.20
C ALA A 34 -22.80 -7.96 2.75
N ALA A 35 -22.92 -7.75 1.43
CA ALA A 35 -23.46 -6.50 0.86
C ALA A 35 -24.99 -6.38 0.98
N GLY A 36 -25.70 -7.45 1.35
CA GLY A 36 -27.16 -7.47 1.40
C GLY A 36 -27.83 -7.35 0.03
N VAL A 37 -27.22 -7.90 -1.02
CA VAL A 37 -27.73 -7.87 -2.40
C VAL A 37 -27.80 -9.28 -3.01
N SER A 38 -28.53 -9.45 -4.12
CA SER A 38 -28.59 -10.74 -4.81
C SER A 38 -27.36 -10.97 -5.70
N VAL A 39 -27.10 -12.24 -6.03
CA VAL A 39 -26.05 -12.61 -6.99
C VAL A 39 -26.29 -11.98 -8.38
N GLY A 40 -27.55 -11.87 -8.80
CA GLY A 40 -27.87 -11.17 -10.06
C GLY A 40 -27.50 -9.68 -10.03
N VAL A 41 -27.55 -9.03 -8.86
CA VAL A 41 -27.09 -7.64 -8.70
C VAL A 41 -25.58 -7.54 -8.86
N PHE A 42 -24.80 -8.52 -8.37
CA PHE A 42 -23.34 -8.55 -8.57
C PHE A 42 -22.98 -8.51 -10.05
N TYR A 43 -23.58 -9.40 -10.84
CA TYR A 43 -23.30 -9.53 -12.27
C TYR A 43 -23.78 -8.35 -13.13
N ASN A 44 -24.52 -7.39 -12.54
CA ASN A 44 -24.80 -6.12 -13.20
C ASN A 44 -23.62 -5.15 -13.17
N TYR A 45 -22.63 -5.35 -12.29
CA TYR A 45 -21.47 -4.45 -12.10
C TYR A 45 -20.13 -5.14 -12.35
N PHE A 46 -20.01 -6.42 -12.01
CA PHE A 46 -18.76 -7.16 -12.05
C PHE A 46 -18.97 -8.50 -12.74
N THR A 47 -18.06 -8.86 -13.63
CA THR A 47 -18.06 -10.16 -14.35
C THR A 47 -17.51 -11.26 -13.45
N SER A 48 -16.58 -10.91 -12.56
CA SER A 48 -15.88 -11.81 -11.65
C SER A 48 -15.65 -11.16 -10.28
N LYS A 49 -15.27 -11.95 -9.27
CA LYS A 49 -14.82 -11.38 -7.99
C LYS A 49 -13.46 -10.69 -8.15
N GLU A 50 -12.66 -11.12 -9.12
CA GLU A 50 -11.38 -10.52 -9.46
C GLU A 50 -11.56 -9.06 -9.94
N ASP A 51 -12.64 -8.75 -10.67
CA ASP A 51 -12.93 -7.39 -11.13
C ASP A 51 -13.09 -6.41 -9.96
N ILE A 52 -13.83 -6.80 -8.91
CA ILE A 52 -13.99 -5.95 -7.72
C ILE A 52 -12.69 -5.82 -6.92
N PHE A 53 -11.87 -6.87 -6.90
CA PHE A 53 -10.56 -6.83 -6.26
C PHE A 53 -9.58 -5.91 -7.01
N ILE A 54 -9.61 -5.91 -8.34
CA ILE A 54 -8.84 -4.96 -9.16
C ILE A 54 -9.24 -3.51 -8.83
N ASP A 55 -10.55 -3.22 -8.73
CA ASP A 55 -11.04 -1.89 -8.35
C ASP A 55 -10.54 -1.48 -6.94
N LEU A 56 -10.59 -2.39 -5.97
CA LEU A 56 -10.08 -2.15 -4.61
C LEU A 56 -8.57 -1.88 -4.58
N ILE A 57 -7.79 -2.69 -5.30
CA ILE A 57 -6.33 -2.55 -5.38
C ILE A 57 -5.95 -1.21 -6.02
N LYS A 58 -6.61 -0.83 -7.13
CA LYS A 58 -6.40 0.47 -7.77
C LYS A 58 -6.70 1.63 -6.82
N ASN A 59 -7.80 1.55 -6.08
CA ASN A 59 -8.16 2.58 -5.10
C ASN A 59 -7.10 2.70 -4.01
N PHE A 60 -6.60 1.58 -3.50
CA PHE A 60 -5.52 1.57 -2.52
C PHE A 60 -4.23 2.17 -3.08
N PHE A 61 -3.77 1.74 -4.26
CA PHE A 61 -2.57 2.27 -4.90
C PHE A 61 -2.66 3.77 -5.13
N ASN A 62 -3.81 4.25 -5.61
CA ASN A 62 -4.04 5.67 -5.82
C ASN A 62 -4.02 6.45 -4.50
N TYR A 63 -4.61 5.92 -3.42
CA TYR A 63 -4.52 6.53 -2.09
C TYR A 63 -3.08 6.62 -1.61
N SER A 64 -2.32 5.52 -1.66
CA SER A 64 -0.92 5.47 -1.23
C SER A 64 -0.04 6.45 -2.02
N LEU A 65 -0.18 6.49 -3.34
CA LEU A 65 0.51 7.47 -4.19
C LEU A 65 0.13 8.90 -3.84
N THR A 66 -1.15 9.17 -3.60
CA THR A 66 -1.62 10.51 -3.21
C THR A 66 -1.00 10.96 -1.88
N GLN A 67 -0.89 10.05 -0.91
CA GLN A 67 -0.28 10.35 0.37
C GLN A 67 1.22 10.62 0.24
N LEU A 68 1.93 9.85 -0.59
CA LEU A 68 3.35 10.06 -0.84
C LEU A 68 3.61 11.37 -1.62
N GLU A 69 2.76 11.71 -2.60
CA GLU A 69 2.85 12.98 -3.32
C GLU A 69 2.61 14.19 -2.40
N LYS A 70 1.68 14.08 -1.44
CA LYS A 70 1.52 15.12 -0.39
C LYS A 70 2.81 15.28 0.41
N LEU A 71 3.40 14.18 0.88
CA LEU A 71 4.68 14.23 1.58
C LEU A 71 5.75 14.93 0.73
N LYS A 72 5.87 14.56 -0.55
CA LYS A 72 6.81 15.21 -1.47
C LYS A 72 6.63 16.73 -1.53
N THR A 73 5.40 17.23 -1.59
CA THR A 73 5.15 18.69 -1.56
C THR A 73 5.53 19.34 -0.24
N ASP A 74 5.55 18.56 0.83
CA ASP A 74 5.78 18.99 2.20
C ASP A 74 7.26 18.98 2.62
N ILE A 75 8.11 18.25 1.89
CA ILE A 75 9.56 18.14 2.06
C ILE A 75 10.25 19.28 1.32
N THR A 76 11.05 20.08 2.03
CA THR A 76 11.63 21.32 1.49
C THR A 76 13.15 21.40 1.70
N GLY A 77 13.87 20.28 1.62
CA GLY A 77 15.29 20.19 1.93
C GLY A 77 15.60 19.34 3.15
N ASN A 78 16.90 19.10 3.39
CA ASN A 78 17.40 18.51 4.62
C ASN A 78 17.31 19.51 5.79
N ASN A 79 16.21 19.45 6.52
CA ASN A 79 15.95 20.30 7.67
C ASN A 79 14.98 19.60 8.65
N LEU A 80 14.97 20.08 9.90
CA LEU A 80 14.16 19.52 10.98
C LEU A 80 12.66 19.38 10.63
N ARG A 81 12.08 20.32 9.88
CA ARG A 81 10.66 20.25 9.50
C ARG A 81 10.40 19.09 8.54
N SER A 82 11.26 18.92 7.54
CA SER A 82 11.18 17.79 6.61
C SER A 82 11.36 16.46 7.35
N GLU A 83 12.34 16.38 8.27
CA GLU A 83 12.59 15.18 9.06
C GLU A 83 11.37 14.75 9.88
N LEU A 84 10.74 15.69 10.59
CA LEU A 84 9.57 15.40 11.43
C LEU A 84 8.39 14.90 10.59
N LYS A 85 8.08 15.59 9.48
CA LYS A 85 6.99 15.18 8.58
C LYS A 85 7.26 13.81 7.95
N PHE A 86 8.51 13.53 7.58
CA PHE A 86 8.89 12.25 7.00
C PHE A 86 8.73 11.11 8.01
N LYS A 87 9.19 11.29 9.26
CA LYS A 87 9.00 10.30 10.34
C LYS A 87 7.52 10.05 10.65
N GLU A 88 6.72 11.11 10.77
CA GLU A 88 5.27 11.00 10.98
C GLU A 88 4.60 10.23 9.84
N PHE A 89 4.98 10.51 8.59
CA PHE A 89 4.50 9.77 7.43
C PHE A 89 4.87 8.29 7.47
N LEU A 90 6.13 7.95 7.82
CA LEU A 90 6.57 6.57 7.88
C LEU A 90 5.79 5.78 8.94
N ILE A 91 5.66 6.32 10.16
CA ILE A 91 4.93 5.67 11.26
C ILE A 91 3.46 5.49 10.87
N SER A 92 2.77 6.57 10.48
CA SER A 92 1.35 6.49 10.08
C SER A 92 1.12 5.58 8.87
N GLY A 93 2.08 5.53 7.94
CA GLY A 93 2.05 4.66 6.78
C GLY A 93 2.20 3.19 7.16
N MET A 94 3.12 2.87 8.07
CA MET A 94 3.36 1.51 8.55
C MET A 94 2.18 0.98 9.37
N ASP A 95 1.64 1.78 10.29
CA ASP A 95 0.45 1.40 11.08
C ASP A 95 -0.71 1.01 10.16
N LYS A 96 -1.05 1.88 9.19
CA LYS A 96 -2.11 1.63 8.21
C LYS A 96 -1.81 0.44 7.31
N ASN A 97 -0.55 0.25 6.94
CA ASN A 97 -0.16 -0.87 6.11
C ASN A 97 -0.36 -2.18 6.87
N TRP A 98 0.05 -2.23 8.14
CA TRP A 98 0.00 -3.44 8.95
C TRP A 98 -1.40 -3.81 9.44
N GLU A 99 -2.31 -2.83 9.54
CA GLU A 99 -3.74 -3.08 9.72
C GLU A 99 -4.38 -3.81 8.53
N ASN A 100 -3.76 -3.78 7.34
CA ASN A 100 -4.35 -4.29 6.11
C ASN A 100 -3.58 -5.50 5.54
N ARG A 101 -3.93 -6.68 6.07
CA ARG A 101 -3.37 -7.98 5.67
C ARG A 101 -3.40 -8.22 4.16
N PHE A 102 -4.51 -7.87 3.50
CA PHE A 102 -4.73 -8.14 2.08
C PHE A 102 -3.63 -7.56 1.19
N LEU A 103 -3.18 -6.34 1.52
CA LEU A 103 -2.21 -5.61 0.73
C LEU A 103 -0.83 -6.24 0.77
N ASN A 104 -0.48 -6.85 1.89
CA ASN A 104 0.86 -7.32 2.16
C ASN A 104 1.08 -8.79 1.82
N SER A 105 0.03 -9.62 1.80
CA SER A 105 0.14 -11.04 1.44
C SER A 105 -0.37 -11.34 0.03
N ASP A 106 -1.58 -10.91 -0.28
CA ASP A 106 -2.33 -11.52 -1.38
C ASP A 106 -2.03 -10.85 -2.71
N ILE A 107 -1.85 -9.53 -2.72
CA ILE A 107 -1.47 -8.80 -3.93
C ILE A 107 -0.15 -9.32 -4.49
N LEU A 108 0.86 -9.50 -3.62
CA LEU A 108 2.18 -10.00 -4.01
C LEU A 108 2.11 -11.43 -4.56
N ILE A 109 1.24 -12.27 -4.02
CA ILE A 109 1.05 -13.64 -4.52
C ILE A 109 0.31 -13.62 -5.87
N LEU A 110 -0.72 -12.78 -6.01
CA LEU A 110 -1.50 -12.66 -7.24
C LEU A 110 -0.67 -12.10 -8.39
N SER A 111 0.17 -11.10 -8.13
CA SER A 111 1.03 -10.50 -9.15
C SER A 111 2.07 -11.46 -9.73
N ARG A 112 2.29 -12.63 -9.10
CA ARG A 112 3.15 -13.70 -9.62
C ARG A 112 2.41 -14.69 -10.52
N LYS A 113 1.08 -14.69 -10.50
CA LYS A 113 0.24 -15.70 -11.17
C LYS A 113 -0.66 -15.13 -12.25
N ASP A 114 -0.88 -13.82 -12.25
CA ASP A 114 -1.82 -13.14 -13.13
C ASP A 114 -1.20 -11.86 -13.71
N GLU A 115 -1.24 -11.75 -15.03
CA GLU A 115 -0.59 -10.67 -15.80
C GLU A 115 -1.22 -9.30 -15.52
N VAL A 116 -2.52 -9.23 -15.23
CA VAL A 116 -3.21 -7.97 -14.93
C VAL A 116 -2.73 -7.45 -13.58
N PHE A 117 -2.68 -8.30 -12.56
CA PHE A 117 -2.14 -7.91 -11.25
C PHE A 117 -0.65 -7.59 -11.31
N GLN A 118 0.12 -8.33 -12.12
CA GLN A 118 1.54 -8.02 -12.36
C GLN A 118 1.72 -6.63 -12.95
N ALA A 119 0.97 -6.29 -13.99
CA ALA A 119 1.05 -4.98 -14.64
C ALA A 119 0.65 -3.85 -13.68
N LEU A 120 -0.42 -4.05 -12.88
CA LEU A 120 -0.84 -3.09 -11.86
C LEU A 120 0.26 -2.84 -10.81
N MET A 121 0.91 -3.90 -10.33
CA MET A 121 2.02 -3.78 -9.38
C MET A 121 3.24 -3.09 -9.99
N MET A 122 3.57 -3.40 -11.25
CA MET A 122 4.68 -2.75 -11.95
C MET A 122 4.45 -1.25 -12.12
N ASP A 123 3.25 -0.83 -12.55
CA ASP A 123 2.88 0.59 -12.66
C ASP A 123 2.96 1.29 -11.30
N PHE A 124 2.36 0.69 -10.27
CA PHE A 124 2.39 1.25 -8.92
C PHE A 124 3.82 1.41 -8.38
N ASN A 125 4.64 0.37 -8.49
CA ASN A 125 6.02 0.40 -8.03
C ASN A 125 6.83 1.47 -8.76
N HIS A 126 6.69 1.56 -10.09
CA HIS A 126 7.41 2.56 -10.88
C HIS A 126 7.03 3.99 -10.44
N ARG A 127 5.73 4.26 -10.31
CA ARG A 127 5.25 5.58 -9.88
C ARG A 127 5.70 5.92 -8.46
N MET A 128 5.65 4.96 -7.53
CA MET A 128 6.13 5.20 -6.17
C MET A 128 7.64 5.44 -6.12
N GLU A 129 8.43 4.65 -6.87
CA GLU A 129 9.88 4.84 -6.99
C GLU A 129 10.21 6.25 -7.49
N ASP A 130 9.52 6.74 -8.52
CA ASP A 130 9.71 8.09 -9.05
C ASP A 130 9.44 9.17 -7.99
N VAL A 131 8.37 9.01 -7.19
CA VAL A 131 8.05 9.96 -6.13
C VAL A 131 9.10 9.90 -5.00
N ILE A 132 9.55 8.72 -4.61
CA ILE A 132 10.61 8.57 -3.59
C ILE A 132 11.91 9.19 -4.09
N VAL A 133 12.31 8.97 -5.34
CA VAL A 133 13.50 9.63 -5.94
C VAL A 133 13.38 11.14 -5.84
N ASN A 134 12.22 11.70 -6.17
CA ASN A 134 11.99 13.14 -6.08
C ASN A 134 12.07 13.65 -4.63
N ILE A 135 11.59 12.89 -3.65
CA ILE A 135 11.74 13.22 -2.23
C ILE A 135 13.22 13.21 -1.83
N LEU A 136 13.96 12.17 -2.20
CA LEU A 136 15.39 12.06 -1.90
C LEU A 136 16.20 13.22 -2.51
N LEU A 137 15.88 13.62 -3.74
CA LEU A 137 16.49 14.78 -4.39
C LEU A 137 16.04 16.11 -3.79
N ALA A 138 14.82 16.20 -3.26
CA ALA A 138 14.38 17.37 -2.53
C ALA A 138 15.14 17.52 -1.20
N ILE A 139 15.50 16.41 -0.53
CA ILE A 139 16.30 16.41 0.70
C ILE A 139 17.77 16.73 0.38
N HIS A 140 18.34 16.05 -0.63
CA HIS A 140 19.74 16.12 -1.04
C HIS A 140 19.88 16.43 -2.54
N PRO A 141 19.70 17.70 -2.97
CA PRO A 141 19.80 18.07 -4.38
C PRO A 141 21.15 17.73 -5.03
N GLU A 142 22.22 17.72 -4.23
CA GLU A 142 23.59 17.38 -4.64
C GLU A 142 23.76 15.90 -5.06
N ASN A 143 22.81 15.04 -4.72
CA ASN A 143 22.90 13.59 -4.93
C ASN A 143 22.27 13.11 -6.26
N GLN A 144 22.02 14.02 -7.20
CA GLN A 144 21.44 13.70 -8.52
C GLN A 144 22.25 12.62 -9.26
N ASP A 145 23.58 12.66 -9.18
CA ASP A 145 24.47 11.71 -9.84
C ASP A 145 24.77 10.44 -9.00
N LYS A 146 24.28 10.35 -7.76
CA LYS A 146 24.56 9.22 -6.83
C LYS A 146 23.53 8.08 -6.93
N LEU A 147 22.88 7.91 -8.09
CA LEU A 147 21.88 6.86 -8.32
C LEU A 147 20.77 6.82 -7.24
N PRO A 148 20.01 7.91 -7.02
CA PRO A 148 18.95 7.98 -6.00
C PRO A 148 17.88 6.88 -6.18
N VAL A 149 17.74 6.34 -7.39
CA VAL A 149 16.87 5.19 -7.71
C VAL A 149 17.22 3.93 -6.91
N VAL A 150 18.50 3.70 -6.60
CA VAL A 150 18.91 2.53 -5.81
C VAL A 150 18.42 2.66 -4.37
N LYS A 151 18.59 3.84 -3.77
CA LYS A 151 18.05 4.16 -2.44
C LYS A 151 16.52 4.05 -2.42
N ALA A 152 15.84 4.59 -3.44
CA ALA A 152 14.39 4.49 -3.56
C ALA A 152 13.90 3.03 -3.60
N LYS A 153 14.58 2.18 -4.37
CA LYS A 153 14.28 0.73 -4.43
C LYS A 153 14.53 0.01 -3.11
N LEU A 154 15.58 0.37 -2.38
CA LEU A 154 15.84 -0.18 -1.05
C LEU A 154 14.75 0.23 -0.06
N ILE A 155 14.35 1.49 -0.04
CA ILE A 155 13.25 2.00 0.78
C ILE A 155 11.95 1.26 0.45
N MET A 156 11.63 1.14 -0.84
CA MET A 156 10.45 0.41 -1.30
C MET A 156 10.47 -1.06 -0.82
N ASN A 157 11.62 -1.72 -0.94
CA ASN A 157 11.79 -3.09 -0.49
C ASN A 157 11.56 -3.25 1.02
N LEU A 158 12.12 -2.35 1.84
CA LEU A 158 11.93 -2.36 3.29
C LEU A 158 10.46 -2.18 3.66
N ILE A 159 9.75 -1.24 3.01
CA ILE A 159 8.33 -0.99 3.26
C ILE A 159 7.51 -2.24 2.90
N GLN A 160 7.67 -2.77 1.68
CA GLN A 160 6.85 -3.89 1.18
C GLN A 160 7.08 -5.20 1.93
N ASN A 161 8.31 -5.44 2.44
CA ASN A 161 8.65 -6.68 3.14
C ASN A 161 8.64 -6.54 4.66
N SER A 162 8.29 -5.36 5.20
CA SER A 162 8.18 -5.16 6.64
C SER A 162 7.06 -5.99 7.27
N TYR A 163 5.88 -6.03 6.63
CA TYR A 163 4.71 -6.69 7.22
C TYR A 163 4.85 -8.21 7.38
N PRO A 164 5.33 -8.98 6.38
CA PRO A 164 5.51 -10.42 6.55
C PRO A 164 6.35 -10.77 7.78
N VAL A 165 7.42 -10.03 8.06
CA VAL A 165 8.26 -10.22 9.26
C VAL A 165 7.53 -9.73 10.51
N PHE A 166 6.94 -8.53 10.47
CA PHE A 166 6.15 -7.97 11.56
C PHE A 166 5.09 -8.96 12.08
N SER A 167 4.38 -9.62 11.16
CA SER A 167 3.32 -10.59 11.48
C SER A 167 3.81 -11.89 12.15
N THR A 168 5.12 -12.11 12.23
CA THR A 168 5.69 -13.30 12.92
C THR A 168 6.00 -13.07 14.40
N PHE A 169 6.02 -11.82 14.86
CA PHE A 169 6.23 -11.51 16.27
C PHE A 169 4.95 -11.73 17.07
N GLU A 170 5.08 -12.36 18.24
CA GLU A 170 3.95 -12.67 19.13
C GLU A 170 3.66 -11.55 20.14
N GLY A 171 4.67 -10.73 20.48
CA GLY A 171 4.56 -9.65 21.47
C GLY A 171 4.54 -8.25 20.87
N GLU A 172 3.74 -7.36 21.47
CA GLU A 172 3.66 -5.93 21.10
C GLU A 172 5.03 -5.21 21.24
N GLU A 173 5.84 -5.60 22.23
CA GLU A 173 7.18 -5.02 22.43
C GLU A 173 8.14 -5.34 21.27
N GLU A 174 8.12 -6.57 20.75
CA GLU A 174 8.95 -6.97 19.61
C GLU A 174 8.49 -6.29 18.32
N GLN A 175 7.17 -6.16 18.15
CA GLN A 175 6.55 -5.46 17.03
C GLN A 175 6.93 -3.98 16.99
N GLU A 176 6.87 -3.30 18.14
CA GLU A 176 7.27 -1.90 18.27
C GLU A 176 8.78 -1.73 18.03
N ALA A 177 9.61 -2.60 18.65
CA ALA A 177 11.05 -2.56 18.43
C ALA A 177 11.41 -2.76 16.94
N TYR A 178 10.70 -3.65 16.24
CA TYR A 178 10.88 -3.86 14.82
C TYR A 178 10.48 -2.60 14.01
N LEU A 179 9.33 -2.00 14.31
CA LEU A 179 8.88 -0.74 13.70
C LEU A 179 9.93 0.36 13.82
N GLU A 180 10.42 0.60 15.03
CA GLU A 180 11.44 1.60 15.29
C GLU A 180 12.69 1.39 14.43
N GLN A 181 13.16 0.14 14.31
CA GLN A 181 14.32 -0.18 13.47
C GLN A 181 14.05 0.07 11.99
N VAL A 182 12.90 -0.35 11.45
CA VAL A 182 12.58 -0.15 10.03
C VAL A 182 12.47 1.34 9.72
N VAL A 183 11.76 2.11 10.55
CA VAL A 183 11.62 3.57 10.40
C VAL A 183 12.99 4.24 10.47
N LYS A 184 13.83 3.85 11.44
CA LYS A 184 15.18 4.39 11.58
C LYS A 184 16.04 4.11 10.35
N ILE A 185 16.03 2.89 9.81
CA ILE A 185 16.81 2.54 8.62
C ILE A 185 16.34 3.33 7.40
N ILE A 186 15.03 3.45 7.17
CA ILE A 186 14.50 4.22 6.04
C ILE A 186 14.85 5.71 6.19
N PHE A 187 14.75 6.25 7.40
CA PHE A 187 15.15 7.61 7.70
C PHE A 187 16.65 7.83 7.43
N ASP A 188 17.51 6.93 7.93
CA ASP A 188 18.95 6.98 7.73
C ASP A 188 19.30 6.93 6.23
N LEU A 189 18.65 6.06 5.44
CA LEU A 189 18.83 6.02 3.99
C LEU A 189 18.46 7.33 3.28
N SER A 190 17.52 8.09 3.87
CA SER A 190 16.91 9.27 3.25
C SER A 190 17.60 10.59 3.63
N PHE A 191 18.00 10.76 4.90
CA PHE A 191 18.53 12.01 5.44
C PHE A 191 20.00 11.96 5.83
N ASN A 192 20.56 10.75 6.00
CA ASN A 192 21.95 10.56 6.40
C ASN A 192 22.76 10.00 5.20
N GLU A 193 24.00 10.48 5.05
CA GLU A 193 24.97 9.94 4.08
C GLU A 193 25.80 8.80 4.66
#